data_AF-A0AAN7M879-F1
#
_entry.id   AF-A0AAN7M879-F1
#
_cell.length_a   1.000
_cell.length_b   1.000
_cell.length_c   1.000
_cell.angle_alpha   90.00
_cell.angle_beta   90.00
_cell.angle_gamma   90.00
#
_symmetry.space_group_name_H-M   'P 1'
#
loop_
_entity.id
_entity.type
_entity.pdbx_description
1 polymer ?
#
loop_
_entity_poly.entity_id
_entity_poly.type
_entity_poly.pdbx_seq_one_letter_code
_entity_poly.pdbx_strand_id
1 'polypeptide(L)' 'MAKPLGHTGEFFKRRDEWRKHPMLTNQLRHATPGLGIAFVAFGIYLVGEQIYDKLYKPSNQHHGSPSSSSH' A
#
# COMPACT_ATOMS: atom_id res chain seq x y z
N MET A 1 -13.20 -34.46 -2.79
CA MET A 1 -12.03 -35.34 -2.56
C MET A 1 -11.34 -35.56 -3.89
N ALA A 2 -10.05 -35.25 -4.00
CA ALA A 2 -9.34 -35.45 -5.27
C ALA A 2 -9.28 -36.96 -5.60
N LYS A 3 -9.45 -37.30 -6.87
CA LYS A 3 -9.34 -38.69 -7.36
C LYS A 3 -7.94 -39.21 -7.02
N PRO A 4 -7.79 -40.43 -6.47
CA PRO A 4 -6.48 -40.97 -6.13
C PRO A 4 -5.60 -41.00 -7.38
N LEU A 5 -4.40 -40.41 -7.26
CA LEU A 5 -3.43 -40.38 -8.34
C LEU A 5 -2.93 -41.82 -8.56
N GLY A 6 -2.97 -42.30 -9.80
CA GLY A 6 -2.35 -43.59 -10.15
C GLY A 6 -0.83 -43.57 -9.95
N HIS A 7 -0.16 -44.70 -10.16
CA HIS A 7 1.30 -44.86 -9.90
C HIS A 7 2.17 -43.73 -10.50
N THR A 8 1.91 -43.33 -11.74
CA THR A 8 2.59 -42.22 -12.43
C THR A 8 2.26 -40.89 -11.78
N GLY A 9 1.02 -40.66 -11.39
CA GLY A 9 0.58 -39.41 -10.76
C GLY A 9 1.28 -39.17 -9.41
N GLU A 10 1.45 -40.22 -8.60
CA GLU A 10 2.23 -40.12 -7.36
C GLU A 10 3.73 -39.91 -7.62
N PHE A 11 4.29 -40.48 -8.68
CA PHE A 11 5.68 -40.26 -9.08
C PHE A 11 5.96 -38.79 -9.46
N PHE A 12 5.08 -38.16 -10.25
CA PHE A 12 5.22 -36.73 -10.55
C PHE A 12 4.96 -35.86 -9.32
N LYS A 13 3.97 -36.21 -8.49
CA LYS A 13 3.66 -35.48 -7.26
C LYS A 13 4.84 -35.42 -6.29
N ARG A 14 5.50 -36.56 -5.99
CA ARG A 14 6.69 -36.57 -5.12
C ARG A 14 7.83 -35.70 -5.66
N ARG A 15 7.99 -35.67 -6.99
CA ARG A 15 8.98 -34.80 -7.65
C ARG A 15 8.55 -33.33 -7.72
N ASP A 16 7.26 -33.03 -7.61
CA ASP A 16 6.74 -31.66 -7.65
C ASP A 16 6.62 -31.06 -6.24
N GLU A 17 6.66 -31.89 -5.20
CA GLU A 17 6.56 -31.49 -3.80
C GLU A 17 7.63 -30.49 -3.35
N TRP A 18 8.84 -30.53 -3.92
CA TRP A 18 9.87 -29.53 -3.62
C TRP A 18 9.44 -28.10 -4.00
N ARG A 19 8.59 -27.94 -5.02
CA ARG A 19 8.09 -26.61 -5.44
C ARG A 19 7.11 -26.01 -4.44
N LYS A 20 6.55 -26.86 -3.56
CA LYS A 20 5.72 -26.43 -2.43
C LYS A 20 6.56 -25.97 -1.24
N HIS A 21 7.88 -25.85 -1.40
CA HIS A 21 8.76 -25.37 -0.34
C HIS A 21 8.34 -23.96 0.11
N PRO A 22 8.30 -23.67 1.42
CA PRO A 22 7.80 -22.40 1.97
C PRO A 22 8.44 -21.15 1.37
N MET A 23 9.71 -21.25 0.97
CA MET A 23 10.45 -20.18 0.30
C MET A 23 9.85 -19.78 -1.05
N LEU A 24 9.28 -20.73 -1.80
CA LEU A 24 8.67 -20.48 -3.11
C LEU A 24 7.18 -20.17 -3.04
N THR A 25 6.47 -20.66 -2.01
CA THR A 25 5.01 -20.49 -1.91
C THR A 25 4.59 -19.21 -1.19
N ASN A 26 5.46 -18.61 -0.37
CA ASN A 26 5.11 -17.45 0.46
C ASN A 26 5.33 -16.08 -0.23
N GLN A 27 5.24 -16.02 -1.56
CA GLN A 27 5.58 -14.81 -2.34
C GLN A 27 4.65 -13.63 -2.02
N LEU A 28 3.35 -13.87 -1.79
CA LEU A 28 2.39 -12.79 -1.50
C LEU A 28 2.68 -12.06 -0.18
N ARG A 29 3.24 -12.73 0.83
CA ARG A 29 3.61 -12.08 2.09
C ARG A 29 4.86 -11.19 1.99
N HIS A 30 5.67 -11.41 0.96
CA HIS A 30 6.92 -10.68 0.74
C HIS A 30 6.88 -9.82 -0.54
N ALA A 31 5.74 -9.74 -1.22
CA ALA A 31 5.60 -8.97 -2.46
C ALA A 31 5.80 -7.47 -2.25
N THR A 32 5.42 -6.95 -1.08
CA THR A 32 5.52 -5.51 -0.76
C THR A 32 6.21 -5.32 0.60
N PRO A 33 7.54 -5.51 0.67
CA PRO A 33 8.29 -5.32 1.91
C PRO A 33 8.18 -3.85 2.34
N GLY A 34 7.86 -3.60 3.61
CA GLY A 34 7.78 -2.24 4.15
C GLY A 34 6.51 -1.46 3.83
N LEU A 35 5.56 -2.01 3.06
CA LEU A 35 4.30 -1.31 2.73
C LEU A 35 3.50 -0.89 3.97
N GLY A 36 3.45 -1.75 5.00
CA GLY A 36 2.79 -1.39 6.26
C GLY A 36 3.44 -0.20 6.98
N ILE A 37 4.78 -0.14 6.96
CA ILE A 37 5.53 0.98 7.55
C ILE A 37 5.30 2.26 6.74
N ALA A 38 5.29 2.15 5.41
CA ALA A 38 5.01 3.27 4.52
C ALA A 38 3.62 3.86 4.79
N PHE A 39 2.59 3.03 4.97
CA PHE A 39 1.25 3.52 5.33
C PHE A 39 1.19 4.22 6.68
N VAL A 40 1.91 3.72 7.68
CA VAL A 40 1.98 4.39 9.00
C VAL A 40 2.67 5.75 8.88
N ALA A 41 3.83 5.81 8.23
CA ALA A 41 4.57 7.06 8.04
C ALA A 41 3.74 8.09 7.24
N PHE A 42 3.09 7.63 6.16
CA PHE A 42 2.23 8.47 5.34
C PHE A 42 1.00 8.97 6.12
N GLY A 43 0.38 8.12 6.93
CA GLY A 43 -0.73 8.53 7.81
C GLY A 43 -0.33 9.61 8.80
N ILE A 44 0.84 9.48 9.45
CA ILE A 44 1.37 10.50 10.36
C ILE A 44 1.60 11.82 9.63
N TYR A 45 2.17 11.77 8.43
CA TYR A 45 2.40 12.96 7.60
C TYR A 45 1.09 13.70 7.30
N LEU A 46 0.06 13.00 6.83
CA LEU A 46 -1.24 13.62 6.50
C LEU A 46 -1.92 14.24 7.73
N VAL A 47 -1.90 13.55 8.87
CA VAL A 47 -2.50 14.08 10.11
C VAL A 47 -1.71 15.30 10.60
N GLY A 48 -0.37 15.23 10.53
CA GLY A 48 0.49 16.35 10.88
C GLY A 48 0.23 17.58 10.00
N GLU A 49 0.10 17.38 8.70
CA GLU A 49 -0.21 18.45 7.73
C GLU A 49 -1.58 19.08 7.99
N GLN A 50 -2.62 18.27 8.26
CA GLN A 50 -3.95 18.79 8.60
C GLN A 50 -3.97 19.62 9.89
N ILE A 51 -3.23 19.20 10.91
CA ILE A 51 -3.12 19.93 12.18
C ILE A 51 -2.33 21.23 11.97
N TYR A 52 -1.22 21.16 11.25
CA TYR A 52 -0.41 22.33 10.92
C TYR A 52 -1.21 23.38 10.16
N ASP A 53 -1.92 22.96 9.10
CA ASP A 53 -2.75 23.84 8.30
C ASP A 53 -3.90 24.45 9.11
N LYS A 54 -4.49 23.73 10.06
CA LYS A 54 -5.55 24.27 10.92
C LYS A 54 -5.05 25.27 11.96
N LEU A 55 -3.85 25.08 12.49
CA LEU A 55 -3.32 25.91 13.58
C LEU A 55 -2.53 27.12 13.08
N TYR A 56 -1.83 26.99 11.95
CA TYR A 56 -0.84 27.98 11.51
C TYR A 56 -1.15 28.62 10.16
N LYS A 57 -2.12 28.14 9.39
CA LYS A 57 -2.45 28.75 8.10
C LYS A 57 -3.35 29.97 8.35
N PRO A 58 -2.90 31.20 8.06
CA PRO A 58 -3.79 32.34 8.07
C PRO A 58 -4.89 32.08 7.04
N SER A 59 -6.16 32.20 7.43
CA SER A 59 -7.24 32.27 6.46
C SER A 59 -6.93 33.44 5.53
N ASN A 60 -6.64 33.18 4.25
CA ASN A 60 -6.60 34.22 3.24
C ASN A 60 -8.02 34.79 3.14
N GLN A 61 -8.33 35.77 3.99
CA GLN A 61 -9.50 36.60 3.82
C GLN A 61 -9.34 37.24 2.45
N HIS A 62 -10.29 36.99 1.56
CA HIS A 62 -10.43 37.68 0.30
C HIS A 62 -10.44 39.18 0.57
N HIS A 63 -9.30 39.85 0.43
CA HIS A 63 -9.28 41.30 0.32
C HIS A 63 -9.99 41.63 -0.99
N GLY A 64 -11.22 42.14 -0.86
CA GLY A 64 -12.01 42.64 -1.97
C GLY A 64 -11.18 43.58 -2.83
N SER A 65 -11.29 43.40 -4.13
CA SER A 65 -10.67 44.25 -5.14
C SER A 65 -10.99 45.73 -4.88
N PRO A 66 -10.01 46.63 -4.74
CA PRO A 66 -10.24 48.02 -5.05
C PRO A 66 -10.09 48.17 -6.57
N SER A 67 -11.21 48.40 -7.25
CA SER A 67 -11.24 48.88 -8.63
C SER A 67 -10.57 50.25 -8.71
N SER A 68 -9.33 50.31 -9.19
CA SER A 68 -8.69 51.58 -9.57
C SER A 68 -8.85 51.79 -11.08
N SER A 69 -9.92 52.48 -11.48
CA SER A 69 -10.03 53.08 -12.81
C SER A 69 -9.90 54.59 -12.65
N SER A 70 -8.71 55.12 -12.97
CA SER A 70 -8.43 56.54 -13.10
C SER A 70 -8.44 56.89 -14.58
N HIS A 71 -9.29 57.84 -15.00
CA HIS A 71 -9.12 58.71 -16.17
C HIS A 71 -10.15 59.84 -16.16
#